data_AF-A0A529F7R6-F1
#
_entry.id   AF-A0A529F7R6-F1
#
_cell.length_a   1.000
_cell.length_b   1.000
_cell.length_c   1.000
_cell.angle_alpha   90.00
_cell.angle_beta   90.00
_cell.angle_gamma   90.00
#
_symmetry.space_group_name_H-M   'P 1'
#
loop_
_entity.id
_entity.type
_entity.pdbx_description
1 polymer ?
#
loop_
_entity_poly.entity_id
_entity_poly.type
_entity_poly.pdbx_seq_one_letter_code
_entity_poly.pdbx_strand_id
1 'polypeptide(L)' 'METITPESHTIDDLGIDSLDFLDIVFAIDKEFGIKVPLEKWTQEVNDGKASTDDYFVMKNLCAKIDALVAAKNA' A
#
# COMPACT_ATOMS: atom_id res chain seq x y z
N MET A 1 -9.52 -4.07 19.83
CA MET A 1 -8.48 -4.07 18.79
C MET A 1 -9.17 -4.55 17.54
N GLU A 2 -9.23 -3.70 16.53
CA GLU A 2 -9.70 -4.12 15.21
C GLU A 2 -8.75 -5.20 14.70
N THR A 3 -9.32 -6.31 14.22
CA THR A 3 -8.52 -7.41 13.69
C THR A 3 -8.10 -7.03 12.29
N ILE A 4 -6.78 -6.93 12.05
CA ILE A 4 -6.25 -6.68 10.71
C ILE A 4 -6.47 -7.95 9.89
N THR A 5 -7.25 -7.84 8.81
CA THR A 5 -7.54 -8.94 7.89
C THR A 5 -7.00 -8.62 6.50
N PRO A 6 -6.77 -9.63 5.65
CA PRO A 6 -6.38 -9.41 4.24
C PRO A 6 -7.39 -8.53 3.48
N GLU A 7 -8.65 -8.52 3.89
CA GLU A 7 -9.75 -7.77 3.31
C GLU A 7 -9.88 -6.35 3.88
N SER A 8 -9.17 -6.04 4.97
CA SER A 8 -9.24 -4.72 5.60
C SER A 8 -8.70 -3.64 4.68
N HIS A 9 -9.44 -2.55 4.55
CA HIS A 9 -9.00 -1.32 3.93
C HIS A 9 -8.19 -0.49 4.95
N THR A 10 -6.95 -0.11 4.62
CA THR A 10 -6.06 0.59 5.55
C THR A 10 -6.64 1.92 6.02
N ILE A 11 -7.24 2.69 5.11
CA ILE A 11 -7.85 3.98 5.42
C ILE A 11 -9.26 3.80 5.99
N ASP A 12 -10.18 3.22 5.22
CA ASP A 12 -11.60 3.14 5.58
C ASP A 12 -11.92 2.22 6.77
N ASP A 13 -11.25 1.07 6.91
CA ASP A 13 -11.55 0.10 7.97
C ASP A 13 -10.61 0.24 9.18
N LEU A 14 -9.31 0.48 8.94
CA LEU A 14 -8.32 0.57 10.03
C LEU A 14 -8.10 2.01 10.51
N GLY A 15 -8.72 3.00 9.85
CA GLY A 15 -8.62 4.40 10.24
C GLY A 15 -7.21 4.98 10.11
N ILE A 16 -6.34 4.39 9.29
CA ILE A 16 -4.96 4.86 9.08
C ILE A 16 -5.02 6.17 8.31
N ASP A 17 -4.49 7.23 8.90
CA ASP A 17 -4.40 8.52 8.23
C ASP A 17 -3.23 8.57 7.23
N SER A 18 -3.14 9.65 6.47
CA SER A 18 -2.12 9.80 5.43
C SER A 18 -0.69 9.87 5.97
N LEU A 19 -0.49 10.35 7.20
CA LEU A 19 0.83 10.42 7.84
C LEU A 19 1.25 9.04 8.36
N ASP A 20 0.34 8.33 9.02
CA ASP A 20 0.57 6.96 9.47
C ASP A 20 0.87 6.03 8.28
N PHE A 21 0.20 6.22 7.15
CA PHE A 21 0.47 5.45 5.94
C PHE A 21 1.86 5.74 5.35
N LEU A 22 2.37 6.97 5.47
CA LEU A 22 3.74 7.29 5.06
C LEU A 22 4.77 6.53 5.89
N ASP A 23 4.55 6.42 7.21
CA ASP A 23 5.43 5.65 8.09
C ASP A 23 5.39 4.16 7.78
N ILE A 24 4.22 3.60 7.46
CA ILE A 24 4.06 2.21 7.02
C ILE A 24 4.83 1.96 5.73
N VAL A 25 4.66 2.82 4.72
CA VAL A 25 5.38 2.72 3.45
C VAL A 25 6.89 2.82 3.66
N PHE A 26 7.35 3.73 4.53
CA PHE A 26 8.76 3.86 4.85
C PHE A 26 9.32 2.60 5.53
N ALA A 27 8.56 1.98 6.43
CA ALA A 27 8.94 0.73 7.06
C ALA A 27 9.05 -0.42 6.04
N ILE A 28 8.10 -0.52 5.10
CA ILE A 28 8.12 -1.50 4.01
C ILE A 28 9.34 -1.27 3.10
N ASP A 29 9.59 -0.03 2.69
CA ASP A 29 10.75 0.33 1.85
C ASP A 29 12.06 -0.11 2.51
N LYS A 30 12.20 0.12 3.81
CA LYS A 30 13.39 -0.27 4.58
C LYS A 30 13.51 -1.79 4.74
N GLU A 31 12.42 -2.48 5.06
CA GLU A 31 12.40 -3.92 5.31
C GLU A 31 12.74 -4.71 4.04
N PHE A 32 12.13 -4.37 2.91
CA PHE A 32 12.32 -5.09 1.65
C PHE A 32 13.38 -4.44 0.74
N GLY A 33 13.88 -3.28 1.12
CA GLY A 33 14.83 -2.48 0.34
C GLY A 33 14.24 -2.05 -1.01
N ILE A 34 12.94 -1.81 -1.09
CA ILE A 34 12.25 -1.37 -2.30
C ILE A 34 11.95 0.14 -2.23
N LYS A 35 11.31 0.66 -3.27
CA LYS A 35 10.74 2.01 -3.27
C LYS A 35 9.29 1.93 -3.71
N VAL A 36 8.36 2.02 -2.78
CA VAL A 36 6.92 2.05 -3.05
C VAL A 36 6.58 3.40 -3.71
N PRO A 37 5.98 3.39 -4.91
CA PRO A 37 5.66 4.62 -5.64
C PRO A 37 4.32 5.21 -5.17
N LEU A 38 4.23 5.58 -3.89
CA LEU A 38 2.99 6.05 -3.26
C LEU A 38 2.34 7.21 -4.01
N GLU A 39 3.14 8.21 -4.41
CA GLU A 39 2.65 9.36 -5.18
C GLU A 39 1.95 8.94 -6.48
N LYS A 40 2.50 7.92 -7.16
CA LYS A 40 1.93 7.38 -8.39
C LYS A 40 0.61 6.67 -8.11
N TRP A 41 0.54 5.83 -7.07
CA TRP A 41 -0.69 5.12 -6.70
C TRP A 41 -1.82 6.10 -6.38
N THR A 42 -1.53 7.12 -5.55
CA THR A 42 -2.49 8.18 -5.24
C THR A 42 -2.92 8.95 -6.49
N GLN A 43 -1.99 9.24 -7.40
CA GLN A 43 -2.32 9.89 -8.66
C GLN A 43 -3.22 9.02 -9.55
N GLU A 44 -2.94 7.72 -9.65
CA GLU A 44 -3.76 6.79 -10.44
C GLU A 44 -5.18 6.68 -9.91
N VAL A 45 -5.37 6.73 -8.58
CA VAL A 45 -6.69 6.81 -7.95
C VAL A 45 -7.39 8.13 -8.28
N ASN A 46 -6.69 9.26 -8.13
CA ASN A 46 -7.24 10.59 -8.44
C ASN A 46 -7.62 10.75 -9.92
N ASP A 47 -6.85 10.14 -10.82
CA ASP A 47 -7.10 10.12 -12.26
C ASP A 47 -8.22 9.13 -12.66
N GLY A 48 -8.77 8.35 -11.70
CA GLY A 48 -9.77 7.31 -11.96
C GLY A 48 -9.22 6.11 -12.74
N LYS A 49 -7.90 5.92 -12.78
CA LYS A 49 -7.22 4.79 -13.43
C LYS A 49 -7.13 3.55 -12.55
N ALA A 50 -7.25 3.73 -11.24
CA ALA A 50 -7.27 2.67 -10.23
C ALA A 50 -8.31 3.00 -9.15
N SER A 51 -8.78 1.99 -8.44
CA SER A 51 -9.57 2.17 -7.22
C SER A 51 -8.65 2.33 -6.01
N THR A 52 -9.13 2.95 -4.93
CA THR A 52 -8.46 2.91 -3.63
C THR A 52 -8.19 1.47 -3.20
N ASP A 53 -9.13 0.57 -3.47
CA ASP A 53 -9.01 -0.86 -3.14
C ASP A 53 -7.78 -1.53 -3.77
N ASP A 54 -7.36 -1.09 -4.96
CA ASP A 54 -6.21 -1.67 -5.68
C ASP A 54 -4.88 -1.46 -4.94
N TYR A 55 -4.82 -0.48 -4.04
CA TYR A 55 -3.62 -0.08 -3.33
C TYR A 55 -3.75 -0.13 -1.81
N PHE A 56 -4.94 0.06 -1.26
CA PHE A 56 -5.17 0.28 0.17
C PHE A 56 -5.92 -0.87 0.85
N VAL A 57 -6.39 -1.89 0.11
CA VAL A 57 -6.81 -3.16 0.74
C VAL A 57 -5.57 -4.01 1.04
N MET A 58 -5.46 -4.53 2.26
CA MET A 58 -4.26 -5.22 2.77
C MET A 58 -3.71 -6.31 1.83
N LYS A 59 -4.56 -7.21 1.32
CA LYS A 59 -4.11 -8.27 0.39
C LYS A 59 -3.56 -7.71 -0.92
N ASN A 60 -4.15 -6.61 -1.41
CA ASN A 60 -3.74 -5.97 -2.66
C ASN A 60 -2.44 -5.20 -2.45
N LEU A 61 -2.32 -4.48 -1.34
CA LEU A 61 -1.09 -3.81 -0.91
C LEU A 61 0.08 -4.81 -0.84
N CYS A 62 -0.10 -5.94 -0.14
CA CYS A 62 0.91 -7.01 -0.08
C CYS A 62 1.29 -7.51 -1.48
N ALA A 63 0.31 -7.79 -2.36
CA ALA A 63 0.59 -8.25 -3.71
C ALA A 63 1.39 -7.23 -4.55
N LYS A 64 1.14 -5.93 -4.38
CA LYS A 64 1.91 -4.87 -5.05
C LYS A 64 3.34 -4.80 -4.52
N ILE A 65 3.53 -4.95 -3.21
CA ILE A 65 4.85 -5.00 -2.57
C ILE A 65 5.63 -6.21 -3.10
N ASP A 66 5.01 -7.39 -3.13
CA ASP A 66 5.64 -8.60 -3.68
C ASP A 66 6.10 -8.40 -5.13
N ALA A 67 5.28 -7.74 -5.95
CA ALA A 67 5.64 -7.41 -7.33
C ALA A 67 6.84 -6.45 -7.42
N LEU A 68 6.92 -5.45 -6.53
CA LEU A 68 8.07 -4.54 -6.46
C LEU A 68 9.34 -5.26 -6.01
N VAL A 69 9.23 -6.17 -5.04
CA VAL A 69 10.35 -7.01 -4.58
C VAL A 69 10.84 -7.91 -5.70
N ALA A 70 9.92 -8.56 -6.41
CA ALA A 70 10.26 -9.41 -7.55
C ALA A 70 10.95 -8.62 -8.67
N ALA A 71 10.44 -7.42 -9.00
CA ALA A 71 11.02 -6.56 -10.04
C ALA A 71 12.41 -6.03 -9.67
N LYS A 72 12.71 -5.81 -8.38
CA LYS A 72 14.04 -5.42 -7.91
C LYS A 72 15.07 -6.53 -8.06
N ASN A 73 14.65 -7.79 -7.89
CA ASN A 73 15.52 -8.97 -7.89
C ASN A 73 15.65 -9.64 -9.27
N ALA A 74 14.96 -9.11 -10.28
CA ALA A 74 15.02 -9.56 -11.68
C ALA A 74 16.18 -8.88 -12.43
#